data_AF-A0A168N1Q9-F1
#
_entry.id   AF-A0A168N1Q9-F1
#
_cell.length_a   1.000
_cell.length_b   1.000
_cell.length_c   1.000
_cell.angle_alpha   90.00
_cell.angle_beta   90.00
_cell.angle_gamma   90.00
#
_symmetry.space_group_name_H-M   'P 1'
#
loop_
_entity.id
_entity.type
_entity.pdbx_description
1 polymer ?
#
loop_
_entity_poly.entity_id
_entity_poly.type
_entity_poly.pdbx_seq_one_letter_code
_entity_poly.pdbx_strand_id
1 'polypeptide(L)'
;MGAQQGTPKFDPLDGGDEAEILVLLETPAPGPQADRLVSIDNPTGTARNLKRAMEAAGLDRRRIVLWNTVPWLRSGSARPLTRQEIASGLATLEGLVTPLHRLRAAVLCGRVAAMAAPTLTRLRPEVELCLAPHPSPTFINTAPEHRLGLQAAFAWAAALITP
;
A
#
# COMPACT_ATOMS: atom_id res chain seq x y z
N MET A 1 16.73 -11.73 8.00
CA MET A 1 16.02 -12.60 7.04
C MET A 1 16.15 -11.99 5.67
N GLY A 2 16.84 -12.66 4.74
CA GLY A 2 17.09 -12.13 3.39
C GLY A 2 15.78 -11.92 2.64
N ALA A 3 15.71 -10.85 1.83
CA ALA A 3 14.58 -10.61 0.95
C ALA A 3 14.30 -11.88 0.12
N GLN A 4 13.06 -12.36 0.12
CA GLN A 4 12.65 -13.43 -0.79
C GLN A 4 12.98 -12.99 -2.23
N GLN A 5 13.54 -13.88 -3.03
CA GLN A 5 13.83 -13.59 -4.44
C GLN A 5 12.55 -13.07 -5.10
N GLY A 6 12.57 -11.83 -5.59
CA GLY A 6 11.44 -11.22 -6.28
C GLY A 6 10.69 -10.14 -5.49
N THR A 7 11.10 -9.83 -4.25
CA THR A 7 10.58 -8.65 -3.55
C THR A 7 11.17 -7.37 -4.15
N PRO A 8 10.34 -6.41 -4.63
CA PRO A 8 10.79 -5.09 -5.06
C PRO A 8 11.36 -4.30 -3.89
N LYS A 9 12.09 -3.23 -4.17
CA LYS A 9 12.59 -2.28 -3.17
C LYS A 9 11.54 -1.20 -2.89
N PHE A 10 11.68 -0.51 -1.75
CA PHE A 10 10.92 0.72 -1.48
C PHE A 10 11.36 1.82 -2.42
N ASP A 11 10.44 2.73 -2.76
CA ASP A 11 10.79 3.95 -3.49
C ASP A 11 11.59 4.90 -2.58
N PRO A 12 12.86 5.24 -2.90
CA PRO A 12 13.68 6.14 -2.08
C PRO A 12 13.17 7.59 -2.07
N LEU A 13 12.21 7.93 -2.92
CA LEU A 13 11.58 9.26 -2.95
C LEU A 13 10.34 9.34 -2.04
N ASP A 14 9.88 8.22 -1.48
CA ASP A 14 8.85 8.18 -0.45
C ASP A 14 9.45 8.55 0.92
N GLY A 15 8.61 8.65 1.96
CA GLY A 15 9.03 9.08 3.30
C GLY A 15 9.94 8.12 4.05
N GLY A 16 10.12 6.88 3.57
CA GLY A 16 10.92 5.87 4.25
C GLY A 16 10.41 5.60 5.67
N ASP A 17 11.32 5.61 6.64
CA ASP A 17 11.05 5.47 8.07
C ASP A 17 10.40 6.70 8.72
N GLU A 18 10.54 7.88 8.10
CA GLU A 18 9.86 9.12 8.50
C GLU A 18 8.40 9.22 7.99
N ALA A 19 7.93 8.24 7.22
CA ALA A 19 6.57 8.24 6.71
C ALA A 19 5.52 8.21 7.84
N GLU A 20 4.48 9.02 7.68
CA GLU A 20 3.34 9.08 8.61
C GLU A 20 2.14 8.28 8.14
N ILE A 21 2.09 7.93 6.85
CA ILE A 21 1.02 7.13 6.24
C ILE A 21 1.60 5.90 5.54
N LEU A 22 1.11 4.71 5.89
CA LEU A 22 1.32 3.49 5.12
C LEU A 22 0.19 3.33 4.10
N VAL A 23 0.50 3.24 2.82
CA VAL A 23 -0.46 2.84 1.79
C VAL A 23 -0.18 1.38 1.43
N LEU A 24 -1.13 0.49 1.73
CA LEU A 24 -0.95 -0.96 1.53
C LEU A 24 -1.83 -1.46 0.37
N LEU A 25 -1.19 -2.05 -0.64
CA LEU A 25 -1.84 -2.69 -1.79
C LEU A 25 -1.81 -4.21 -1.69
N GLU A 26 -2.37 -4.92 -2.67
CA GLU A 26 -2.40 -6.39 -2.69
C GLU A 26 -1.04 -7.03 -3.01
N THR A 27 -0.53 -6.81 -4.23
CA THR A 27 0.70 -7.43 -4.76
C THR A 27 1.41 -6.48 -5.72
N PRO A 28 2.74 -6.61 -5.88
CA PRO A 28 3.45 -5.95 -6.96
C PRO A 28 2.86 -6.30 -8.32
N ALA A 29 2.81 -5.31 -9.23
CA ALA A 29 2.38 -5.57 -10.59
C ALA A 29 3.29 -6.62 -11.28
N PRO A 30 2.79 -7.44 -12.21
CA PRO A 30 3.63 -8.35 -12.99
C PRO A 30 4.75 -7.62 -13.75
N GLY A 31 5.85 -8.32 -14.05
CA GLY A 31 6.97 -7.76 -14.82
C GLY A 31 8.36 -8.27 -14.38
N PRO A 32 9.41 -8.00 -15.17
CA PRO A 32 10.77 -8.47 -14.93
C PRO A 32 11.35 -7.94 -13.60
N GLN A 33 12.21 -8.73 -12.97
CA GLN A 33 12.55 -8.62 -11.55
C GLN A 33 13.62 -7.56 -11.19
N ALA A 34 14.48 -7.15 -12.13
CA ALA A 34 15.63 -6.30 -11.82
C ALA A 34 15.20 -4.90 -11.32
N ASP A 35 15.69 -4.52 -10.13
CA ASP A 35 15.59 -3.18 -9.53
C ASP A 35 14.22 -2.52 -9.47
N ARG A 36 13.15 -3.32 -9.32
CA ARG A 36 11.80 -2.77 -9.21
C ARG A 36 11.59 -2.00 -7.91
N LEU A 37 10.90 -0.86 -8.01
CA LEU A 37 10.42 -0.08 -6.89
C LEU A 37 8.90 -0.23 -6.72
N VAL A 38 8.42 -0.27 -5.49
CA VAL A 38 7.01 -0.02 -5.19
C VAL A 38 6.81 1.49 -5.16
N SER A 39 6.33 2.04 -6.26
CA SER A 39 6.32 3.48 -6.50
C SER A 39 5.02 3.96 -7.15
N ILE A 40 4.60 5.17 -6.78
CA ILE A 40 3.56 5.96 -7.46
C ILE A 40 4.03 6.50 -8.83
N ASP A 41 5.32 6.42 -9.15
CA ASP A 41 5.89 6.81 -10.45
C ASP A 41 5.88 5.67 -11.48
N ASN A 42 5.53 4.45 -11.06
CA ASN A 42 5.39 3.33 -11.98
C ASN A 42 4.38 3.67 -13.10
N PRO A 43 4.64 3.30 -14.38
CA PRO A 43 3.80 3.65 -15.53
C PRO A 43 2.51 2.81 -15.60
N THR A 44 1.84 2.59 -14.47
CA THR A 44 0.64 1.77 -14.32
C THR A 44 -0.57 2.64 -14.06
N GLY A 45 -1.77 2.13 -14.38
CA GLY A 45 -2.99 2.83 -14.03
C GLY A 45 -3.23 2.91 -12.51
N THR A 46 -2.81 1.90 -11.75
CA THR A 46 -2.85 1.92 -10.28
C THR A 46 -2.09 3.11 -9.72
N ALA A 47 -0.83 3.29 -10.14
CA ALA A 47 0.01 4.38 -9.70
C ALA A 47 -0.57 5.76 -10.06
N ARG A 48 -1.14 5.91 -11.27
CA ARG A 48 -1.86 7.14 -11.67
C ARG A 48 -3.06 7.45 -10.78
N ASN A 49 -3.82 6.44 -10.37
CA ASN A 49 -4.99 6.65 -9.51
C ASN A 49 -4.59 6.99 -8.07
N LEU A 50 -3.50 6.40 -7.56
CA LEU A 50 -2.92 6.78 -6.27
C LEU A 50 -2.43 8.24 -6.29
N LYS A 51 -1.67 8.64 -7.31
CA LYS A 51 -1.24 10.04 -7.47
C LYS A 51 -2.40 11.02 -7.42
N ARG A 52 -3.47 10.76 -8.16
CA ARG A 52 -4.68 11.60 -8.15
C ARG A 52 -5.35 11.67 -6.78
N ALA A 53 -5.35 10.57 -6.02
CA ALA A 53 -5.91 10.56 -4.67
C ALA A 53 -5.03 11.38 -3.69
N MET A 54 -3.71 11.27 -3.80
CA MET A 54 -2.76 12.08 -3.03
C MET A 54 -2.86 13.56 -3.36
N GLU A 55 -2.89 13.91 -4.65
CA GLU A 55 -3.06 15.28 -5.15
C GLU A 55 -4.36 15.90 -4.63
N ALA A 56 -5.47 15.16 -4.70
CA ALA A 56 -6.77 15.62 -4.18
C ALA A 56 -6.78 15.84 -2.66
N ALA A 57 -5.93 15.13 -1.93
CA ALA A 57 -5.77 15.26 -0.48
C ALA A 57 -4.67 16.25 -0.08
N GLY A 58 -3.95 16.86 -1.03
CA GLY A 58 -2.79 17.73 -0.75
C GLY A 58 -1.63 17.00 -0.06
N LEU A 59 -1.51 15.70 -0.24
CA LEU A 59 -0.49 14.88 0.41
C LEU A 59 0.84 14.91 -0.34
N ASP A 60 1.89 15.33 0.36
CA ASP A 60 3.27 15.20 -0.11
C ASP A 60 3.73 13.74 -0.07
N ARG A 61 4.39 13.27 -1.12
CA ARG A 61 4.92 11.91 -1.24
C ARG A 61 5.86 11.51 -0.09
N ARG A 62 6.57 12.47 0.50
CA ARG A 62 7.47 12.25 1.64
C ARG A 62 6.73 11.92 2.94
N ARG A 63 5.40 12.07 2.97
CA ARG A 63 4.57 11.70 4.12
C ARG A 63 4.11 10.25 4.06
N ILE A 64 4.28 9.57 2.92
CA ILE A 64 3.77 8.21 2.70
C ILE A 64 4.91 7.20 2.55
N VAL A 65 4.57 5.94 2.77
CA VAL A 65 5.30 4.79 2.23
C VAL A 65 4.32 3.87 1.52
N LEU A 66 4.58 3.53 0.26
CA LEU A 66 3.75 2.61 -0.52
C LEU A 66 4.29 1.19 -0.46
N TRP A 67 3.44 0.21 -0.11
CA TRP A 67 3.84 -1.19 -0.04
C TRP A 67 2.73 -2.17 -0.44
N ASN A 68 3.03 -3.48 -0.41
CA ASN A 68 2.10 -4.56 -0.75
C ASN A 68 2.00 -5.58 0.40
N THR A 69 0.79 -6.09 0.64
CA THR A 69 0.52 -7.14 1.64
C THR A 69 1.23 -8.44 1.32
N VAL A 70 1.26 -8.83 0.04
CA VAL A 70 2.09 -9.94 -0.45
C VAL A 70 3.24 -9.32 -1.24
N PRO A 71 4.41 -9.11 -0.62
CA PRO A 71 5.40 -8.18 -1.16
C PRO A 71 6.25 -8.73 -2.30
N TRP A 72 6.20 -10.02 -2.62
CA TRP A 72 7.02 -10.60 -3.69
C TRP A 72 6.27 -10.70 -5.02
N LEU A 73 7.05 -10.68 -6.11
CA LEU A 73 6.57 -11.03 -7.44
C LEU A 73 6.11 -12.48 -7.49
N ARG A 74 5.03 -12.71 -8.24
CA ARG A 74 4.46 -14.03 -8.41
C ARG A 74 4.98 -14.65 -9.71
N SER A 75 5.46 -15.87 -9.62
CA SER A 75 5.83 -16.68 -10.78
C SER A 75 4.55 -17.25 -11.43
N GLY A 76 4.38 -17.07 -12.74
CA GLY A 76 3.28 -17.70 -13.50
C GLY A 76 2.09 -16.79 -13.82
N SER A 77 0.98 -17.41 -14.24
CA SER A 77 -0.21 -16.72 -14.76
C SER A 77 -1.03 -16.00 -13.67
N ALA A 78 -1.91 -15.09 -14.11
CA ALA A 78 -2.79 -14.28 -13.26
C ALA A 78 -3.89 -15.11 -12.58
N ARG A 79 -3.50 -15.98 -11.62
CA ARG A 79 -4.44 -16.69 -10.74
C ARG A 79 -4.72 -15.86 -9.47
N PRO A 80 -5.83 -16.10 -8.76
CA PRO A 80 -6.03 -15.56 -7.42
C PRO A 80 -4.92 -15.97 -6.44
N LEU A 81 -4.65 -15.14 -5.44
CA LEU A 81 -3.77 -15.47 -4.33
C LEU A 81 -4.34 -16.63 -3.51
N THR A 82 -3.47 -17.57 -3.11
CA THR A 82 -3.85 -18.61 -2.16
C THR A 82 -3.92 -18.04 -0.74
N ARG A 83 -4.64 -18.73 0.16
CA ARG A 83 -4.64 -18.38 1.58
C ARG A 83 -3.24 -18.42 2.19
N GLN A 84 -2.40 -19.36 1.76
CA GLN A 84 -1.03 -19.49 2.24
C GLN A 84 -0.16 -18.31 1.79
N GLU A 85 -0.27 -17.87 0.53
CA GLU A 85 0.47 -16.69 0.05
C GLU A 85 0.10 -15.43 0.83
N ILE A 86 -1.20 -15.23 1.09
CA ILE A 86 -1.68 -14.10 1.91
C ILE A 86 -1.14 -14.21 3.34
N ALA A 87 -1.24 -15.37 3.97
CA ALA A 87 -0.75 -15.59 5.33
C ALA A 87 0.76 -15.33 5.45
N SER A 88 1.55 -15.82 4.48
CA SER A 88 2.98 -15.54 4.42
C SER A 88 3.28 -14.05 4.21
N GLY A 89 2.47 -13.33 3.42
CA GLY A 89 2.63 -11.89 3.23
C GLY A 89 2.34 -11.11 4.51
N LEU A 90 1.22 -11.43 5.17
CA LEU A 90 0.83 -10.85 6.46
C LEU A 90 1.89 -11.07 7.55
N ALA A 91 2.58 -12.21 7.54
CA ALA A 91 3.67 -12.50 8.48
C ALA A 91 4.87 -11.55 8.32
N THR A 92 4.98 -10.81 7.21
CA THR A 92 6.05 -9.82 6.99
C THR A 92 5.72 -8.43 7.54
N LEU A 93 4.47 -8.19 7.96
CA LEU A 93 4.01 -6.86 8.37
C LEU A 93 4.76 -6.30 9.58
N GLU A 94 5.20 -7.14 10.52
CA GLU A 94 6.00 -6.69 11.66
C GLU A 94 7.29 -6.01 11.20
N GLY A 95 8.07 -6.69 10.36
CA GLY A 95 9.29 -6.10 9.78
C GLY A 95 9.06 -4.85 8.93
N LEU A 96 7.86 -4.71 8.34
CA LEU A 96 7.47 -3.50 7.61
C LEU A 96 7.20 -2.32 8.55
N VAL A 97 6.45 -2.52 9.64
CA VAL A 97 5.95 -1.41 10.47
C VAL A 97 6.83 -1.07 11.66
N THR A 98 7.71 -1.97 12.09
CA THR A 98 8.71 -1.70 13.14
C THR A 98 9.56 -0.46 12.85
N PRO A 99 10.10 -0.22 11.64
CA PRO A 99 10.92 0.97 11.37
C PRO A 99 10.11 2.27 11.22
N LEU A 100 8.80 2.19 11.00
CA LEU A 100 7.94 3.35 10.69
C LEU A 100 7.54 4.11 11.97
N HIS A 101 8.51 4.72 12.64
CA HIS A 101 8.36 5.31 13.96
C HIS A 101 7.41 6.53 13.99
N ARG A 102 7.14 7.15 12.84
CA ARG A 102 6.19 8.27 12.70
C ARG A 102 4.82 7.87 12.17
N LEU A 103 4.58 6.59 11.94
CA LEU A 103 3.33 6.11 11.37
C LEU A 103 2.14 6.52 12.24
N ARG A 104 1.15 7.19 11.63
CA ARG A 104 -0.10 7.63 12.27
C ARG A 104 -1.33 7.01 11.62
N ALA A 105 -1.25 6.71 10.32
CA ALA A 105 -2.38 6.14 9.58
C ALA A 105 -1.94 5.03 8.62
N ALA A 106 -2.83 4.08 8.35
CA ALA A 106 -2.68 3.11 7.26
C ALA A 106 -3.94 3.06 6.38
N VAL A 107 -3.73 3.23 5.07
CA VAL A 107 -4.77 3.12 4.04
C VAL A 107 -4.65 1.73 3.38
N LEU A 108 -5.62 0.87 3.65
CA LEU A 108 -5.65 -0.53 3.23
C LEU A 108 -6.48 -0.67 1.96
N CYS A 109 -5.82 -0.74 0.81
CA CYS A 109 -6.46 -0.70 -0.50
C CYS A 109 -6.87 -2.10 -0.99
N GLY A 110 -8.17 -2.38 -0.95
CA GLY A 110 -8.75 -3.64 -1.42
C GLY A 110 -8.76 -4.76 -0.38
N ARG A 111 -9.38 -5.88 -0.77
CA ARG A 111 -9.72 -6.98 0.16
C ARG A 111 -8.49 -7.63 0.81
N VAL A 112 -7.41 -7.86 0.06
CA VAL A 112 -6.20 -8.50 0.62
C VAL A 112 -5.49 -7.55 1.58
N ALA A 113 -5.38 -6.26 1.24
CA ALA A 113 -4.81 -5.27 2.15
C ALA A 113 -5.63 -5.12 3.43
N ALA A 114 -6.96 -5.17 3.35
CA ALA A 114 -7.84 -5.14 4.52
C ALA A 114 -7.56 -6.29 5.52
N MET A 115 -7.05 -7.44 5.05
CA MET A 115 -6.67 -8.55 5.93
C MET A 115 -5.46 -8.23 6.84
N ALA A 116 -4.73 -7.15 6.56
CA ALA A 116 -3.67 -6.65 7.42
C ALA A 116 -4.19 -6.01 8.71
N ALA A 117 -5.46 -5.58 8.76
CA ALA A 117 -5.98 -4.78 9.85
C ALA A 117 -5.80 -5.43 11.24
N PRO A 118 -6.15 -6.70 11.49
CA PRO A 118 -5.95 -7.31 12.82
C PRO A 118 -4.48 -7.34 13.26
N THR A 119 -3.57 -7.58 12.31
CA THR A 119 -2.12 -7.58 12.59
C THR A 119 -1.62 -6.17 12.87
N LEU A 120 -2.05 -5.19 12.08
CA LEU A 120 -1.66 -3.79 12.28
C LEU A 120 -2.20 -3.23 13.61
N THR A 121 -3.47 -3.47 13.94
CA THR A 121 -4.05 -3.08 15.24
C THR A 121 -3.30 -3.69 16.42
N ARG A 122 -2.83 -4.94 16.28
CA ARG A 122 -2.05 -5.60 17.34
C ARG A 122 -0.63 -5.03 17.46
N LEU A 123 0.04 -4.76 16.34
CA LEU A 123 1.43 -4.32 16.33
C LEU A 123 1.60 -2.82 16.60
N ARG A 124 0.63 -2.01 16.15
CA ARG A 124 0.64 -0.55 16.18
C ARG A 124 -0.77 -0.04 16.56
N PRO A 125 -1.25 -0.29 17.79
CA PRO A 125 -2.60 0.10 18.22
C PRO A 125 -2.86 1.61 18.16
N GLU A 126 -1.81 2.42 18.12
CA GLU A 126 -1.86 3.88 17.95
C GLU A 126 -2.07 4.33 16.50
N VAL A 127 -1.95 3.42 15.53
CA VAL A 127 -2.12 3.72 14.10
C VAL A 127 -3.57 3.53 13.71
N GLU A 128 -4.16 4.61 13.21
CA GLU A 128 -5.52 4.61 12.69
C GLU A 128 -5.59 3.87 11.34
N LEU A 129 -6.64 3.08 11.11
CA LEU A 129 -6.78 2.26 9.90
C LEU A 129 -8.00 2.66 9.07
N CYS A 130 -7.83 2.83 7.76
CA CYS A 130 -8.92 3.08 6.83
C CYS A 130 -8.93 2.05 5.69
N LEU A 131 -10.09 1.45 5.45
CA LEU A 131 -10.31 0.57 4.30
C LEU A 131 -10.65 1.39 3.06
N ALA A 132 -9.98 1.12 1.96
CA ALA A 132 -10.16 1.84 0.71
C ALA A 132 -10.43 0.90 -0.48
N PRO A 133 -11.18 1.38 -1.50
CA PRO A 133 -11.22 0.76 -2.83
C PRO A 133 -9.83 0.46 -3.39
N HIS A 134 -9.65 -0.67 -4.09
CA HIS A 134 -8.37 -0.95 -4.74
C HIS A 134 -8.15 0.03 -5.92
N PRO A 135 -6.96 0.66 -6.06
CA PRO A 135 -6.69 1.68 -7.10
C PRO A 135 -6.56 1.15 -8.53
N SER A 136 -6.72 -0.15 -8.77
CA SER A 136 -6.64 -0.75 -10.11
C SER A 136 -7.65 -0.10 -11.06
N PRO A 137 -7.26 0.25 -12.30
CA PRO A 137 -8.19 0.74 -13.33
C PRO A 137 -9.37 -0.19 -13.59
N THR A 138 -9.18 -1.51 -13.45
CA THR A 138 -10.23 -2.51 -13.66
C THR A 138 -11.33 -2.46 -12.60
N PHE A 139 -11.13 -1.70 -11.52
CA PHE A 139 -12.12 -1.48 -10.47
C PHE A 139 -12.42 0.01 -10.30
N ILE A 140 -11.41 0.85 -10.03
CA ILE A 140 -11.64 2.25 -9.67
C ILE A 140 -12.25 3.10 -10.79
N ASN A 141 -12.12 2.68 -12.06
CA ASN A 141 -12.69 3.39 -13.20
C ASN A 141 -14.03 2.83 -13.65
N THR A 142 -14.57 1.80 -12.98
CA THR A 142 -15.88 1.26 -13.34
C THR A 142 -17.02 2.13 -12.84
N ALA A 143 -16.80 2.92 -11.78
CA ALA A 143 -17.82 3.80 -11.21
C ALA A 143 -17.20 4.99 -10.41
N PRO A 144 -17.80 6.21 -10.45
CA PRO A 144 -17.27 7.38 -9.74
C PRO A 144 -17.12 7.20 -8.23
N GLU A 145 -18.03 6.46 -7.59
CA GLU A 145 -18.04 6.20 -6.15
C GLU A 145 -16.80 5.46 -5.66
N HIS A 146 -16.20 4.60 -6.49
CA HIS A 146 -14.96 3.91 -6.13
C HIS A 146 -13.81 4.91 -6.05
N ARG A 147 -13.73 5.84 -7.01
CA ARG A 147 -12.73 6.92 -7.00
C ARG A 147 -12.93 7.85 -5.81
N LEU A 148 -14.18 8.24 -5.53
CA LEU A 148 -14.51 9.09 -4.38
C LEU A 148 -14.15 8.40 -3.06
N GLY A 149 -14.40 7.09 -2.93
CA GLY A 149 -14.01 6.32 -1.75
C GLY A 149 -12.50 6.29 -1.53
N LEU A 150 -11.71 6.12 -2.61
CA LEU A 150 -10.24 6.20 -2.51
C LEU A 150 -9.79 7.61 -2.12
N GLN A 151 -10.35 8.66 -2.73
CA GLN A 151 -10.02 10.05 -2.37
C GLN A 151 -10.39 10.37 -0.93
N ALA A 152 -11.54 9.91 -0.45
CA ALA A 152 -11.98 10.10 0.94
C ALA A 152 -11.02 9.43 1.93
N ALA A 153 -10.51 8.24 1.63
CA ALA A 153 -9.52 7.56 2.47
C ALA A 153 -8.20 8.34 2.57
N PHE A 154 -7.73 8.93 1.46
CA PHE A 154 -6.52 9.76 1.45
C PHE A 154 -6.74 11.10 2.15
N ALA A 155 -7.90 11.74 1.98
CA ALA A 155 -8.26 12.96 2.69
C ALA A 155 -8.36 12.72 4.21
N TRP A 156 -8.94 11.59 4.62
CA TRP A 156 -8.97 11.16 6.02
C TRP A 156 -7.56 10.97 6.59
N ALA A 157 -6.67 10.28 5.86
CA ALA A 157 -5.30 10.06 6.32
C ALA A 157 -4.51 11.37 6.40
N ALA A 158 -4.74 12.30 5.47
CA ALA A 158 -4.16 13.63 5.49
C ALA A 158 -4.58 14.43 6.73
N ALA A 159 -5.88 14.40 7.07
CA ALA A 159 -6.41 15.09 8.23
C ALA A 159 -5.77 14.62 9.55
N LEU A 160 -5.38 13.34 9.63
CA LEU A 160 -4.69 12.79 10.78
C LEU A 160 -3.26 13.27 10.94
N ILE A 161 -2.62 13.86 9.92
CA ILE A 161 -1.21 14.24 9.97
C ILE A 161 -0.98 15.75 9.84
N THR A 162 -2.06 16.53 9.82
CA THR A 162 -2.00 17.99 9.89
C THR A 162 -1.43 18.41 11.25
N PRO A 163 -0.54 19.43 11.32
CA PRO A 163 -0.02 19.98 12.57
C PRO A 163 -1.10 20.49 13.52
#